data_AF-A0A7S0E0P0-F1
#
_entry.id   AF-A0A7S0E0P0-F1
#
_cell.length_a   1.000
_cell.length_b   1.000
_cell.length_c   1.000
_cell.angle_alpha   90.00
_cell.angle_beta   90.00
_cell.angle_gamma   90.00
#
_symmetry.space_group_name_H-M   'P 1'
#
loop_
_entity.id
_entity.type
_entity.pdbx_description
1 polymer ?
#
loop_
_entity_poly.entity_id
_entity_poly.type
_entity_poly.pdbx_seq_one_letter_code
_entity_poly.pdbx_strand_id
1 'polypeptide(L)'
;MLALAMVLIQETEVRQPKVKDFRNSLEKMIKDKHEDVMAKYGAIIAMSILDAGGRNVTVSLTTRLGNKRMSGIVGMAVFCQYWYWFPLAHFISLTYSPTCLIGLNKDLKMPVFDFISHTKPSTFDYPPMTEVKTSTAPSKVATAILSTTAKTEARKKGKKDEDGKKEEEGADKMDVVKEEASKDDAENKDANKSMEEDKQGSEKKKEPNTTILSNPARVLPAQRKYITMPSDCRYEPVSKKLWGIVMLRDLKPDEKAEIVEVSIPATALPPKEEEEPPPPEPFEYAD
;
A
#
# COMPACT_ATOMS: atom_id res chain seq x y z
N MET A 1 10.60 15.02 9.12
CA MET A 1 9.73 13.91 8.65
C MET A 1 8.43 14.42 8.05
N LEU A 2 7.64 15.21 8.79
CA LEU A 2 6.36 15.76 8.30
C LEU A 2 6.48 16.50 6.96
N ALA A 3 7.42 17.44 6.85
CA ALA A 3 7.64 18.20 5.62
C ALA A 3 7.99 17.29 4.42
N LEU A 4 8.82 16.27 4.64
CA LEU A 4 9.20 15.32 3.59
C LEU A 4 8.02 14.44 3.16
N ALA A 5 7.18 14.03 4.10
CA ALA A 5 5.94 13.30 3.80
C ALA A 5 4.96 14.13 2.96
N MET A 6 4.84 15.43 3.24
CA MET A 6 4.00 16.34 2.44
C MET A 6 4.51 16.49 1.01
N VAL A 7 5.84 16.53 0.82
CA VAL A 7 6.45 16.65 -0.52
C VAL A 7 6.33 15.33 -1.31
N LEU A 8 6.51 14.20 -0.65
CA LEU A 8 6.47 12.87 -1.28
C LEU A 8 5.06 12.28 -1.35
N ILE A 9 4.02 13.07 -1.07
CA ILE A 9 2.64 12.58 -1.11
C ILE A 9 2.29 12.14 -2.52
N GLN A 10 1.73 10.93 -2.64
CA GLN A 10 1.36 10.31 -3.92
C GLN A 10 2.50 10.03 -4.92
N GLU A 11 3.76 10.17 -4.49
CA GLU A 11 4.92 9.71 -5.26
C GLU A 11 5.05 8.18 -5.19
N THR A 12 5.37 7.55 -6.32
CA THR A 12 5.63 6.10 -6.43
C THR A 12 7.12 5.83 -6.42
N GLU A 13 7.51 4.60 -6.05
CA GLU A 13 8.92 4.17 -6.00
C GLU A 13 9.60 4.26 -7.37
N VAL A 14 8.83 4.09 -8.45
CA VAL A 14 9.33 4.17 -9.83
C VAL A 14 9.73 5.59 -10.20
N ARG A 15 9.00 6.61 -9.73
CA ARG A 15 9.31 8.02 -10.01
C ARG A 15 10.42 8.54 -9.09
N GLN A 16 10.41 8.12 -7.83
CA GLN A 16 11.40 8.51 -6.85
C GLN A 16 11.76 7.35 -5.91
N PRO A 17 12.94 6.72 -6.03
CA PRO A 17 13.34 5.60 -5.16
C PRO A 17 13.43 5.99 -3.68
N LYS A 18 13.70 7.27 -3.37
CA LYS A 18 13.78 7.79 -1.99
C LYS A 18 12.50 7.59 -1.18
N VAL A 19 11.36 7.39 -1.85
CA VAL A 19 10.08 7.14 -1.18
C VAL A 19 10.14 5.83 -0.37
N LYS A 20 10.81 4.80 -0.89
CA LYS A 20 11.00 3.51 -0.21
C LYS A 20 11.92 3.65 0.99
N ASP A 21 13.06 4.34 0.81
CA ASP A 21 14.01 4.60 1.89
C ASP A 21 13.38 5.41 3.02
N PHE A 22 12.54 6.39 2.66
CA PHE A 22 11.82 7.21 3.62
C PHE A 22 10.77 6.40 4.40
N ARG A 23 9.98 5.56 3.72
CA ARG A 23 9.03 4.65 4.38
C ARG A 23 9.72 3.69 5.35
N ASN A 24 10.82 3.06 4.93
CA ASN A 24 11.60 2.17 5.78
C ASN A 24 12.18 2.91 7.00
N SER A 25 12.61 4.15 6.82
CA SER A 25 13.13 4.99 7.91
C SER A 25 12.04 5.33 8.94
N LEU A 26 10.84 5.67 8.48
CA LEU A 26 9.68 5.91 9.35
C LEU A 26 9.26 4.64 10.11
N GLU A 27 9.20 3.50 9.43
CA GLU A 27 8.84 2.22 10.05
C GLU A 27 9.87 1.78 11.10
N LYS A 28 11.17 2.00 10.84
CA LYS A 28 12.24 1.74 11.80
C LYS A 28 12.06 2.60 13.06
N MET A 29 11.81 3.90 12.89
CA MET A 29 11.64 4.83 14.00
C MET A 29 10.40 4.53 14.85
N ILE A 30 9.31 4.07 14.24
CA ILE A 30 8.09 3.67 14.96
C ILE A 30 8.34 2.41 15.81
N LYS A 31 9.14 1.47 15.30
CA LYS A 31 9.44 0.21 16.01
C LYS A 31 10.49 0.36 17.10
N ASP A 32 11.40 1.32 16.97
CA ASP A 32 12.46 1.51 17.95
C ASP A 32 11.88 1.99 19.29
N LYS A 33 12.26 1.34 20.37
CA LYS A 33 11.82 1.73 21.71
C LYS A 33 12.63 2.92 22.24
N HIS A 34 13.88 3.08 21.81
CA HIS A 34 14.82 4.07 22.33
C HIS A 34 14.65 5.47 21.72
N GLU A 35 13.79 5.61 20.71
CA GLU A 35 13.44 6.91 20.12
C GLU A 35 12.51 7.72 21.02
N ASP A 36 12.64 9.05 20.93
CA ASP A 36 11.81 10.00 21.68
C ASP A 36 10.32 9.89 21.27
N VAL A 37 9.43 10.15 22.23
CA VAL A 37 7.97 10.11 22.03
C VAL A 37 7.54 11.11 20.95
N MET A 38 8.16 12.30 20.92
CA MET A 38 7.85 13.32 19.91
C MET A 38 8.33 12.91 18.50
N ALA A 39 9.49 12.24 18.41
CA ALA A 39 9.98 11.70 17.15
C ALA A 39 9.04 10.60 16.61
N LYS A 40 8.57 9.70 17.48
CA LYS A 40 7.56 8.68 17.14
C LYS A 40 6.25 9.30 16.69
N TYR A 41 5.77 10.31 17.42
CA TYR A 41 4.55 11.04 17.03
C TYR A 41 4.68 11.65 15.63
N GLY A 42 5.80 12.33 15.35
CA GLY A 42 6.09 12.87 14.02
C GLY A 42 6.22 11.79 12.93
N ALA A 43 6.75 10.62 13.25
CA ALA A 43 6.87 9.51 12.32
C ALA A 43 5.50 8.88 11.99
N ILE A 44 4.61 8.72 12.97
CA ILE A 44 3.25 8.19 12.80
C ILE A 44 2.42 9.13 11.91
N ILE A 45 2.48 10.44 12.18
CA ILE A 45 1.76 11.42 11.33
C ILE A 45 2.35 11.45 9.93
N ALA A 46 3.68 11.39 9.78
CA ALA A 46 4.31 11.34 8.46
C ALA A 46 3.85 10.13 7.64
N MET A 47 3.76 8.94 8.25
CA MET A 47 3.18 7.75 7.60
C MET A 47 1.71 7.96 7.23
N SER A 48 0.93 8.56 8.13
CA SER A 48 -0.48 8.87 7.89
C SER A 48 -0.69 9.84 6.72
N ILE A 49 0.20 10.83 6.56
CA ILE A 49 0.17 11.78 5.43
C ILE A 49 0.50 11.07 4.11
N LEU A 50 1.49 10.17 4.10
CA LEU A 50 1.87 9.44 2.88
C LEU A 50 0.74 8.57 2.32
N ASP A 51 -0.07 7.99 3.21
CA ASP A 51 -1.16 7.07 2.87
C ASP A 51 -2.55 7.72 3.02
N ALA A 52 -2.61 9.05 3.17
CA ALA A 52 -3.84 9.79 3.36
C ALA A 52 -4.86 9.51 2.26
N GLY A 53 -6.14 9.38 2.66
CA GLY A 53 -7.27 9.17 1.74
C GLY A 53 -7.12 7.97 0.81
N GLY A 54 -6.45 6.90 1.26
CA GLY A 54 -6.14 5.75 0.41
C GLY A 54 -5.21 6.10 -0.75
N ARG A 55 -4.30 7.07 -0.54
CA ARG A 55 -3.39 7.65 -1.55
C ARG A 55 -4.09 8.43 -2.67
N ASN A 56 -5.34 8.84 -2.47
CA ASN A 56 -6.14 9.63 -3.42
C ASN A 56 -6.19 11.13 -3.13
N VAL A 57 -5.53 11.58 -2.08
CA VAL A 57 -5.45 13.00 -1.74
C VAL A 57 -4.03 13.52 -1.83
N THR A 58 -3.91 14.79 -2.22
CA THR A 58 -2.68 15.55 -2.19
C THR A 58 -2.84 16.75 -1.26
N VAL A 59 -1.74 17.26 -0.71
CA VAL A 59 -1.73 18.50 0.06
C VAL A 59 -1.64 19.67 -0.91
N SER A 60 -2.62 20.56 -0.90
CA SER A 60 -2.64 21.71 -1.82
C SER A 60 -3.16 22.98 -1.17
N LEU A 61 -2.36 24.05 -1.30
CA LEU A 61 -2.67 25.40 -0.80
C LEU A 61 -3.31 26.28 -1.87
N THR A 62 -3.29 25.85 -3.12
CA THR A 62 -3.82 26.57 -4.27
C THR A 62 -4.88 25.73 -4.96
N THR A 63 -5.85 26.41 -5.55
CA THR A 63 -6.84 25.80 -6.42
C THR A 63 -6.17 25.44 -7.75
N ARG A 64 -6.76 24.50 -8.48
CA ARG A 64 -6.32 24.09 -9.83
C ARG A 64 -6.11 25.25 -10.82
N LEU A 65 -6.78 26.38 -10.60
CA LEU A 65 -6.70 27.60 -11.41
C LEU A 65 -5.59 28.58 -10.96
N GLY A 66 -4.89 28.28 -9.86
CA GLY A 66 -3.86 29.15 -9.27
C GLY A 66 -4.35 30.05 -8.13
N ASN A 67 -5.66 30.10 -7.88
CA ASN A 67 -6.22 30.90 -6.79
C ASN A 67 -5.87 30.32 -5.41
N LYS A 68 -5.64 31.17 -4.42
CA LYS A 68 -5.33 30.73 -3.05
C LYS A 68 -6.54 30.03 -2.42
N ARG A 69 -6.37 28.81 -1.91
CA ARG A 69 -7.42 28.07 -1.18
C ARG A 69 -7.32 28.41 0.30
N MET A 70 -8.18 29.32 0.77
CA MET A 70 -8.14 29.79 2.17
C MET A 70 -8.26 28.65 3.18
N SER A 71 -9.15 27.68 2.94
CA SER A 71 -9.31 26.52 3.83
C SER A 71 -8.04 25.69 3.98
N GLY A 72 -7.31 25.45 2.88
CA GLY A 72 -6.04 24.73 2.91
C GLY A 72 -4.93 25.52 3.59
N ILE A 73 -4.86 26.84 3.36
CA ILE A 73 -3.86 27.71 3.98
C ILE A 73 -4.07 27.82 5.49
N VAL A 74 -5.31 28.07 5.93
CA VAL A 74 -5.66 28.14 7.35
C VAL A 74 -5.44 26.79 8.02
N GLY A 75 -5.87 25.68 7.39
CA GLY A 75 -5.64 24.34 7.90
C GLY A 75 -4.16 24.01 8.09
N MET A 76 -3.30 24.43 7.15
CA MET A 76 -1.85 24.26 7.27
C MET A 76 -1.24 25.14 8.36
N ALA A 77 -1.69 26.40 8.49
CA ALA A 77 -1.21 27.30 9.53
C ALA A 77 -1.52 26.78 10.94
N VAL A 78 -2.76 26.28 11.15
CA VAL A 78 -3.17 25.67 12.42
C VAL A 78 -2.44 24.35 12.66
N PHE A 79 -2.25 23.54 11.62
CA PHE A 79 -1.48 22.30 11.71
C PHE A 79 -0.07 22.54 12.22
N CYS A 80 0.62 23.61 11.83
CA CYS A 80 1.97 23.91 12.32
C CYS A 80 2.03 24.23 13.83
N GLN A 81 0.91 24.65 14.43
CA GLN A 81 0.82 25.07 15.84
C GLN A 81 0.40 23.94 16.79
N TYR A 82 0.55 22.68 16.38
CA TYR A 82 0.18 21.51 17.20
C TYR A 82 1.03 21.30 18.47
N TRP A 83 2.17 22.00 18.61
CA TRP A 83 3.12 21.84 19.72
C TRP A 83 2.52 22.08 21.10
N TYR A 84 1.64 23.08 21.23
CA TYR A 84 0.99 23.43 22.49
C TYR A 84 -0.35 22.69 22.70
N TRP A 85 -1.00 22.29 21.61
CA TRP A 85 -2.30 21.62 21.66
C TRP A 85 -2.38 20.55 20.56
N PHE A 86 -2.11 19.30 20.93
CA PHE A 86 -2.01 18.17 20.00
C PHE A 86 -3.24 17.97 19.09
N PRO A 87 -4.50 18.14 19.55
CA PRO A 87 -5.68 18.02 18.70
C PRO A 87 -5.70 18.96 17.48
N LEU A 88 -4.90 20.04 17.47
CA LEU A 88 -4.78 20.91 16.29
C LEU A 88 -4.16 20.19 15.09
N ALA A 89 -3.52 19.03 15.27
CA ALA A 89 -3.01 18.22 14.17
C ALA A 89 -4.12 17.74 13.21
N HIS A 90 -5.38 17.65 13.65
CA HIS A 90 -6.50 17.20 12.81
C HIS A 90 -6.90 18.20 11.70
N PHE A 91 -6.46 19.46 11.81
CA PHE A 91 -6.73 20.49 10.80
C PHE A 91 -5.99 20.26 9.47
N ILE A 92 -5.08 19.27 9.42
CA ILE A 92 -4.47 18.81 8.16
C ILE A 92 -5.51 18.29 7.16
N SER A 93 -6.67 17.82 7.64
CA SER A 93 -7.78 17.36 6.81
C SER A 93 -8.26 18.42 5.79
N LEU A 94 -8.22 19.70 6.16
CA LEU A 94 -8.61 20.81 5.28
C LEU A 94 -7.62 21.07 4.15
N THR A 95 -6.37 20.65 4.34
CA THR A 95 -5.29 20.80 3.35
C THR A 95 -5.39 19.76 2.23
N TYR A 96 -6.09 18.65 2.49
CA TYR A 96 -6.26 17.59 1.52
C TYR A 96 -7.17 18.03 0.36
N SER A 97 -6.73 17.68 -0.84
CA SER A 97 -7.48 17.85 -2.09
C SER A 97 -7.48 16.51 -2.81
N PRO A 98 -8.66 15.94 -3.17
CA PRO A 98 -8.71 14.70 -3.92
C PRO A 98 -8.12 14.90 -5.33
N THR A 99 -7.40 13.88 -5.81
CA THR A 99 -6.79 13.84 -7.14
C THR A 99 -7.47 12.76 -7.98
N CYS A 100 -8.57 13.13 -8.61
CA CYS A 100 -9.36 12.28 -9.47
C CYS A 100 -9.75 13.03 -10.74
N LEU A 101 -10.05 12.27 -11.78
CA LEU A 101 -10.77 12.73 -12.96
C LEU A 101 -12.16 12.10 -12.88
N ILE A 102 -13.17 12.96 -12.81
CA ILE A 102 -14.58 12.58 -12.77
C ILE A 102 -15.26 13.30 -13.94
N GLY A 103 -15.68 12.54 -14.94
CA GLY A 103 -16.51 13.06 -16.01
C GLY A 103 -17.98 13.07 -15.60
N LEU A 104 -18.69 14.16 -15.92
CA LEU A 104 -20.13 14.30 -15.70
C LEU A 104 -20.85 14.66 -17.01
N ASN A 105 -22.02 14.07 -17.21
CA ASN A 105 -22.93 14.41 -18.31
C ASN A 105 -23.75 15.68 -18.00
N LYS A 106 -24.55 16.12 -18.99
CA LYS A 106 -25.50 17.25 -18.85
C LYS A 106 -26.42 17.11 -17.63
N ASP A 107 -26.81 15.89 -17.30
CA ASP A 107 -27.69 15.58 -16.16
C ASP A 107 -26.94 15.44 -14.82
N LEU A 108 -25.67 15.84 -14.75
CA LEU A 108 -24.78 15.68 -13.58
C LEU A 108 -24.60 14.23 -13.10
N LYS A 109 -24.86 13.27 -13.98
CA LYS A 109 -24.60 11.84 -13.74
C LYS A 109 -23.23 11.44 -14.26
N MET A 110 -22.63 10.41 -13.66
CA MET A 110 -21.32 9.88 -14.06
C MET A 110 -21.49 8.84 -15.17
N PRO A 111 -21.14 9.14 -16.44
CA PRO A 111 -21.10 8.12 -17.48
C PRO A 111 -19.90 7.18 -17.30
N VAL A 112 -20.07 5.92 -17.70
CA VAL A 112 -18.95 5.01 -17.92
C VAL A 112 -18.29 5.37 -19.26
N PHE A 113 -17.03 5.77 -19.21
CA PHE A 113 -16.21 5.95 -20.40
C PHE A 113 -14.76 5.75 -20.06
N ASP A 114 -14.00 5.39 -21.10
CA ASP A 114 -12.59 5.10 -21.00
C ASP A 114 -11.75 6.22 -21.61
N PHE A 115 -10.62 6.52 -20.99
CA PHE A 115 -9.64 7.48 -21.48
C PHE A 115 -8.23 6.87 -21.41
N ILE A 116 -7.32 7.38 -22.24
CA ILE A 116 -5.99 6.81 -22.39
C ILE A 116 -4.98 7.63 -21.58
N SER A 117 -4.17 6.94 -20.78
CA SER A 117 -2.96 7.45 -20.16
C SER A 117 -1.74 6.90 -20.91
N HIS A 118 -0.98 7.75 -21.59
CA HIS A 118 0.24 7.39 -22.32
C HIS A 118 1.45 7.18 -21.39
N THR A 119 1.26 6.36 -20.35
CA THR A 119 2.26 6.03 -19.34
C THR A 119 2.16 4.57 -18.94
N LYS A 120 3.28 4.00 -18.49
CA LYS A 120 3.32 2.68 -17.88
C LYS A 120 2.51 2.66 -16.59
N PRO A 121 1.63 1.66 -16.37
CA PRO A 121 0.83 1.54 -15.15
C PRO A 121 1.64 1.69 -13.86
N SER A 122 2.79 1.01 -13.74
CA SER A 122 3.61 1.02 -12.51
C SER A 122 4.11 2.40 -12.09
N THR A 123 4.13 3.37 -13.01
CA THR A 123 4.54 4.75 -12.69
C THR A 123 3.52 5.44 -11.78
N PHE A 124 2.23 5.13 -11.90
CA PHE A 124 1.14 5.83 -11.20
C PHE A 124 0.20 4.90 -10.43
N ASP A 125 0.40 3.59 -10.53
CA ASP A 125 -0.36 2.60 -9.78
C ASP A 125 -0.18 2.78 -8.26
N TYR A 126 -1.12 2.23 -7.51
CA TYR A 126 -0.96 2.17 -6.07
C TYR A 126 0.22 1.28 -5.73
N PRO A 127 1.15 1.75 -4.87
CA PRO A 127 2.11 0.83 -4.30
C PRO A 127 1.35 -0.27 -3.54
N PRO A 128 1.88 -1.50 -3.50
CA PRO A 128 1.24 -2.60 -2.80
C PRO A 128 0.94 -2.19 -1.35
N MET A 129 -0.19 -2.68 -0.82
CA MET A 129 -0.49 -2.51 0.59
C MET A 129 0.60 -3.20 1.40
N THR A 130 1.07 -2.56 2.46
CA THR A 130 2.00 -3.19 3.39
C THR A 130 1.34 -4.45 3.94
N GLU A 131 1.90 -5.60 3.64
CA GLU A 131 1.36 -6.88 4.12
C GLU A 131 1.32 -6.87 5.65
N VAL A 132 0.13 -7.04 6.21
CA VAL A 132 -0.03 -7.30 7.63
C VAL A 132 0.68 -8.62 7.89
N LYS A 133 1.72 -8.62 8.73
CA LYS A 133 2.46 -9.83 9.07
C LYS A 133 1.53 -10.83 9.76
N THR A 134 0.85 -11.66 9.00
CA THR A 134 0.21 -12.87 9.49
C THR A 134 1.34 -13.85 9.82
N SER A 135 1.57 -14.02 11.13
CA SER A 135 2.45 -15.01 11.76
C SER A 135 3.83 -15.23 11.12
N THR A 136 4.84 -14.53 11.64
CA THR A 136 6.25 -14.92 11.50
C THR A 136 6.53 -16.25 12.20
N ALA A 137 6.17 -17.38 11.59
CA ALA A 137 6.46 -18.71 12.16
C ALA A 137 7.08 -19.75 11.21
N PRO A 138 6.79 -19.88 9.90
CA PRO A 138 7.32 -21.05 9.18
C PRO A 138 8.75 -20.90 8.64
N SER A 139 9.23 -19.70 8.26
CA SER A 139 10.55 -19.59 7.61
C SER A 139 11.75 -19.68 8.56
N LYS A 140 11.63 -19.13 9.78
CA LYS A 140 12.71 -19.21 10.80
C LYS A 140 12.85 -20.60 11.41
N VAL A 141 11.80 -21.41 11.37
CA VAL A 141 11.81 -22.79 11.87
C VAL A 141 12.56 -23.71 10.89
N ALA A 142 12.40 -23.53 9.57
CA ALA A 142 13.11 -24.32 8.58
C ALA A 142 14.64 -24.10 8.63
N THR A 143 15.12 -22.85 8.80
CA THR A 143 16.56 -22.56 8.90
C THR A 143 17.17 -23.05 10.23
N ALA A 144 16.39 -23.05 11.32
CA ALA A 144 16.81 -23.58 12.61
C ALA A 144 16.96 -25.12 12.59
N ILE A 145 16.08 -25.82 11.87
CA ILE A 145 16.19 -27.27 11.68
C ILE A 145 17.43 -27.60 10.83
N LEU A 146 17.69 -26.86 9.74
CA LEU A 146 18.87 -27.06 8.88
C LEU A 146 20.22 -26.79 9.59
N SER A 147 20.27 -25.77 10.45
CA SER A 147 21.51 -25.44 11.17
C SER A 147 21.77 -26.36 12.37
N THR A 148 20.73 -26.92 12.99
CA THR A 148 20.87 -27.92 14.05
C THR A 148 21.13 -29.32 13.49
N THR A 149 20.56 -29.70 12.34
CA THR A 149 20.87 -30.98 11.66
C THR A 149 22.29 -30.98 11.10
N ALA A 150 22.73 -29.91 10.43
CA ALA A 150 24.11 -29.82 9.93
C ALA A 150 25.15 -29.84 11.07
N LYS A 151 24.87 -29.16 12.20
CA LYS A 151 25.78 -29.14 13.36
C LYS A 151 25.80 -30.47 14.12
N THR A 152 24.69 -31.22 14.15
CA THR A 152 24.63 -32.55 14.75
C THR A 152 25.28 -33.62 13.87
N GLU A 153 25.14 -33.53 12.53
CA GLU A 153 25.87 -34.39 11.60
C GLU A 153 27.38 -34.13 11.61
N ALA A 154 27.80 -32.86 11.64
CA ALA A 154 29.22 -32.50 11.78
C ALA A 154 29.82 -33.01 13.11
N ARG A 155 29.05 -32.96 14.21
CA ARG A 155 29.49 -33.48 15.52
C ARG A 155 29.49 -35.02 15.58
N LYS A 156 28.60 -35.68 14.83
CA LYS A 156 28.61 -37.14 14.66
C LYS A 156 29.78 -37.63 13.80
N LYS A 157 30.19 -36.86 12.77
CA LYS A 157 31.40 -37.15 11.98
C LYS A 157 32.68 -36.91 12.81
N GLY A 158 32.79 -35.78 13.51
CA GLY A 158 33.96 -35.50 14.36
C GLY A 158 34.16 -36.51 15.50
N LYS A 159 33.08 -37.12 16.03
CA LYS A 159 33.20 -38.22 17.01
C LYS A 159 33.58 -39.57 16.38
N LYS A 160 33.18 -39.82 15.13
CA LYS A 160 33.59 -41.03 14.39
C LYS A 160 35.07 -40.98 13.99
N ASP A 161 35.65 -39.79 13.86
CA ASP A 161 37.07 -39.62 13.55
C ASP A 161 37.99 -39.70 14.79
N GLU A 162 37.46 -39.57 16.01
CA GLU A 162 38.22 -39.69 17.28
C GLU A 162 38.22 -41.11 17.90
N ASP A 163 37.24 -41.97 17.57
CA ASP A 163 37.12 -43.34 18.13
C ASP A 163 38.00 -44.40 17.41
N GLY A 164 39.07 -43.97 16.73
CA GLY A 164 40.05 -44.86 16.10
C GLY A 164 41.21 -45.31 17.00
N LYS A 165 41.31 -44.82 18.24
CA LYS A 165 42.45 -45.16 19.13
C LYS A 165 42.18 -44.84 20.62
N LYS A 166 41.48 -45.73 21.33
CA LYS A 166 41.85 -46.26 22.67
C LYS A 166 40.67 -46.97 23.38
N GLU A 167 40.86 -48.27 23.54
CA GLU A 167 40.66 -49.11 24.73
C GLU A 167 39.27 -49.32 25.37
N GLU A 168 38.92 -50.61 25.38
CA GLU A 168 38.23 -51.36 26.42
C GLU A 168 38.49 -50.85 27.86
N GLU A 169 37.43 -50.63 28.63
CA GLU A 169 37.02 -51.39 29.82
C GLU A 169 36.01 -50.58 30.66
N GLY A 170 34.85 -51.17 30.97
CA GLY A 170 33.95 -50.70 32.03
C GLY A 170 32.46 -50.72 31.69
N ALA A 171 31.78 -51.77 32.16
CA ALA A 171 30.34 -52.09 32.12
C ALA A 171 29.38 -50.89 32.36
N ASP A 172 28.12 -50.87 31.88
CA ASP A 172 27.08 -51.89 32.11
C ASP A 172 25.79 -51.54 31.31
N LYS A 173 25.08 -52.58 30.82
CA LYS A 173 23.66 -52.68 30.36
C LYS A 173 23.22 -51.91 29.10
N MET A 174 22.88 -52.61 28.01
CA MET A 174 21.56 -53.26 27.81
C MET A 174 21.45 -53.87 26.39
N ASP A 175 21.09 -55.15 26.38
CA ASP A 175 20.48 -56.02 25.36
C ASP A 175 20.77 -55.93 23.85
N VAL A 176 21.01 -57.14 23.32
CA VAL A 176 21.25 -57.54 21.94
C VAL A 176 19.92 -57.85 21.26
N VAL A 177 19.66 -57.26 20.09
CA VAL A 177 19.02 -57.98 18.98
C VAL A 177 19.77 -57.66 17.69
N LYS A 178 20.19 -58.72 17.02
CA LYS A 178 21.04 -58.79 15.83
C LYS A 178 20.19 -59.03 14.58
N GLU A 179 20.84 -58.93 13.41
CA GLU A 179 20.46 -59.29 12.03
C GLU A 179 20.14 -58.08 11.13
N GLU A 180 21.09 -57.60 10.31
CA GLU A 180 21.72 -58.17 9.09
C GLU A 180 20.99 -57.75 7.79
N ALA A 181 21.66 -56.93 6.96
CA ALA A 181 21.80 -57.11 5.51
C ALA A 181 22.55 -55.90 4.89
N SER A 182 23.34 -56.21 3.87
CA SER A 182 24.50 -55.50 3.32
C SER A 182 24.27 -54.89 1.93
N LYS A 183 25.28 -54.15 1.43
CA LYS A 183 25.56 -53.67 0.04
C LYS A 183 24.95 -52.31 -0.36
N ASP A 184 25.58 -51.41 -1.11
CA ASP A 184 26.83 -51.42 -1.90
C ASP A 184 27.36 -49.97 -2.11
N ASP A 185 28.57 -49.91 -2.65
CA ASP A 185 29.53 -48.81 -2.84
C ASP A 185 29.23 -47.84 -4.03
N ALA A 186 29.94 -46.70 -4.02
CA ALA A 186 30.34 -45.82 -5.13
C ALA A 186 29.31 -45.06 -6.02
N GLU A 187 29.30 -43.71 -5.92
CA GLU A 187 29.70 -42.85 -7.05
C GLU A 187 29.96 -41.39 -6.63
N ASN A 188 30.96 -40.79 -7.30
CA ASN A 188 31.62 -39.53 -7.03
C ASN A 188 31.24 -38.51 -8.14
N LYS A 189 31.38 -37.21 -7.84
CA LYS A 189 31.27 -36.01 -8.72
C LYS A 189 29.86 -35.41 -8.90
N ASP A 190 29.62 -34.30 -8.20
CA ASP A 190 29.42 -32.98 -8.84
C ASP A 190 29.13 -31.92 -7.75
N ALA A 191 30.20 -31.50 -7.08
CA ALA A 191 30.25 -30.19 -6.45
C ALA A 191 31.14 -29.34 -7.34
N ASN A 192 30.54 -28.33 -7.99
CA ASN A 192 31.11 -27.01 -8.28
C ASN A 192 30.63 -26.42 -9.62
N LYS A 193 29.32 -26.15 -9.78
CA LYS A 193 28.82 -25.30 -10.88
C LYS A 193 27.43 -24.67 -10.70
N SER A 194 27.04 -24.22 -9.50
CA SER A 194 25.71 -23.59 -9.31
C SER A 194 25.66 -22.46 -8.27
N MET A 195 26.75 -21.70 -8.08
CA MET A 195 26.77 -20.57 -7.13
C MET A 195 27.17 -19.20 -7.72
N GLU A 196 27.16 -19.02 -9.05
CA GLU A 196 27.52 -17.72 -9.66
C GLU A 196 26.57 -17.15 -10.73
N GLU A 197 25.34 -17.65 -10.86
CA GLU A 197 24.35 -17.12 -11.83
C GLU A 197 22.99 -16.79 -11.21
N ASP A 198 22.94 -15.98 -10.15
CA ASP A 198 21.68 -15.35 -9.71
C ASP A 198 21.80 -13.81 -9.53
N LYS A 199 22.77 -13.24 -10.25
CA LYS A 199 22.86 -11.80 -10.57
C LYS A 199 22.65 -11.60 -12.07
N GLN A 200 21.49 -12.00 -12.60
CA GLN A 200 21.09 -11.53 -13.93
C GLN A 200 19.57 -11.57 -14.10
N GLY A 201 19.00 -10.37 -14.23
CA GLY A 201 17.83 -10.15 -15.08
C GLY A 201 16.49 -10.65 -14.56
N SER A 202 15.97 -10.03 -13.49
CA SER A 202 14.51 -9.85 -13.45
C SER A 202 14.16 -8.81 -14.54
N GLU A 203 14.01 -9.27 -15.77
CA GLU A 203 13.38 -8.50 -16.84
C GLU A 203 12.06 -7.95 -16.30
N LYS A 204 12.03 -6.65 -16.05
CA LYS A 204 10.76 -5.92 -15.90
C LYS A 204 9.97 -6.24 -17.16
N LYS A 205 8.92 -7.08 -17.03
CA LYS A 205 7.91 -7.27 -18.08
C LYS A 205 7.65 -5.91 -18.70
N LYS A 206 7.84 -5.79 -20.02
CA LYS A 206 7.62 -4.54 -20.76
C LYS A 206 6.16 -4.14 -20.57
N GLU A 207 5.91 -3.34 -19.55
CA GLU A 207 4.58 -2.82 -19.30
C GLU A 207 4.13 -2.03 -20.52
N PRO A 208 2.85 -2.18 -20.92
CA PRO A 208 2.31 -1.40 -22.02
C PRO A 208 2.51 0.08 -21.71
N ASN A 209 3.04 0.82 -22.69
CA ASN A 209 3.29 2.26 -22.54
C ASN A 209 1.98 3.07 -22.50
N THR A 210 0.84 2.42 -22.72
CA THR A 210 -0.51 3.01 -22.71
C THR A 210 -1.40 2.22 -21.77
N THR A 211 -2.06 2.92 -20.85
CA THR A 211 -3.04 2.36 -19.92
C THR A 211 -4.40 2.96 -20.24
N ILE A 212 -5.43 2.13 -20.36
CA ILE A 212 -6.82 2.58 -20.48
C ILE A 212 -7.37 2.71 -19.06
N LEU A 213 -7.96 3.86 -18.73
CA LEU A 213 -8.53 4.17 -17.43
C LEU A 213 -10.02 4.47 -17.60
N SER A 214 -10.86 3.95 -16.71
CA SER A 214 -12.31 4.16 -16.74
C SER A 214 -12.75 5.22 -15.73
N ASN A 215 -13.80 5.97 -16.04
CA ASN A 215 -14.38 6.97 -15.15
C ASN A 215 -15.21 6.32 -14.02
N PRO A 216 -15.04 6.68 -12.74
CA PRO A 216 -14.07 7.62 -12.17
C PRO A 216 -12.69 7.00 -11.93
N ALA A 217 -11.63 7.74 -12.24
CA ALA A 217 -10.25 7.28 -12.04
C ALA A 217 -9.40 8.28 -11.25
N ARG A 218 -8.45 7.73 -10.49
CA ARG A 218 -7.39 8.50 -9.84
C ARG A 218 -6.45 9.03 -10.92
N VAL A 219 -6.23 10.34 -10.92
CA VAL A 219 -5.30 11.02 -11.84
C VAL A 219 -4.42 11.96 -11.05
N LEU A 220 -3.12 11.71 -11.11
CA LEU A 220 -2.13 12.51 -10.39
C LEU A 220 -1.80 13.81 -11.15
N PRO A 221 -1.43 14.91 -10.46
CA PRO A 221 -1.04 16.16 -11.12
C PRO A 221 0.10 15.97 -12.15
N ALA A 222 1.05 15.07 -11.87
CA ALA A 222 2.13 14.72 -12.80
C ALA A 222 1.64 13.87 -13.99
N GLN A 223 0.59 13.07 -13.82
CA GLN A 223 0.02 12.20 -14.84
C GLN A 223 -0.79 12.98 -15.89
N ARG A 224 -1.31 14.16 -15.52
CA ARG A 224 -2.12 15.04 -16.39
C ARG A 224 -1.55 15.24 -17.80
N LYS A 225 -0.23 15.34 -17.94
CA LYS A 225 0.43 15.62 -19.23
C LYS A 225 0.32 14.46 -20.23
N TYR A 226 -0.01 13.26 -19.74
CA TYR A 226 -0.05 12.04 -20.52
C TYR A 226 -1.47 11.54 -20.77
N ILE A 227 -2.48 12.29 -20.35
CA ILE A 227 -3.88 11.90 -20.50
C ILE A 227 -4.45 12.50 -21.77
N THR A 228 -5.00 11.63 -22.62
CA THR A 228 -5.67 12.00 -23.86
C THR A 228 -7.01 11.28 -23.94
N MET A 229 -8.04 12.01 -24.38
CA MET A 229 -9.33 11.42 -24.71
C MET A 229 -9.22 10.77 -26.11
N PRO A 230 -9.62 9.50 -26.29
CA PRO A 230 -9.72 8.90 -27.62
C PRO A 230 -10.70 9.69 -28.50
N SER A 231 -10.34 9.89 -29.77
CA SER A 231 -11.19 10.59 -30.75
C SER A 231 -12.52 9.87 -31.02
N ASP A 232 -12.56 8.56 -30.81
CA ASP A 232 -13.72 7.70 -31.08
C ASP A 232 -14.66 7.55 -29.87
N CYS A 233 -14.42 8.31 -28.79
CA CYS A 233 -15.29 8.28 -27.61
C CYS A 233 -16.61 9.03 -27.85
N ARG A 234 -17.72 8.45 -27.35
CA ARG A 234 -19.05 9.08 -27.35
C ARG A 234 -19.08 10.44 -26.63
N TYR A 235 -18.21 10.59 -25.63
CA TYR A 235 -18.13 11.78 -24.80
C TYR A 235 -16.93 12.63 -25.18
N GLU A 236 -17.16 13.93 -25.39
CA GLU A 236 -16.14 14.92 -25.65
C GLU A 236 -16.02 15.90 -24.47
N PRO A 237 -14.82 16.18 -23.94
CA PRO A 237 -14.67 17.11 -22.83
C PRO A 237 -14.90 18.55 -23.30
N VAL A 238 -15.78 19.29 -22.60
CA VAL A 238 -16.04 20.70 -22.90
C VAL A 238 -14.82 21.58 -22.58
N SER A 239 -13.98 21.14 -21.63
CA SER A 239 -12.76 21.83 -21.22
C SER A 239 -11.51 21.11 -21.72
N LYS A 240 -10.52 21.88 -22.17
CA LYS A 240 -9.19 21.36 -22.55
C LYS A 240 -8.42 20.77 -21.36
N LYS A 241 -8.82 21.08 -20.11
CA LYS A 241 -8.14 20.60 -18.91
C LYS A 241 -8.87 19.36 -18.38
N LEU A 242 -8.31 18.19 -18.66
CA LEU A 242 -8.77 16.89 -18.15
C LEU A 242 -8.28 16.65 -16.72
N TRP A 243 -8.86 17.35 -15.74
CA TRP A 243 -8.54 17.14 -14.32
C TRP A 243 -9.65 17.62 -13.39
N GLY A 244 -9.99 16.81 -12.39
CA GLY A 244 -11.05 17.09 -11.44
C GLY A 244 -12.40 16.72 -12.03
N ILE A 245 -13.41 17.54 -11.73
CA ILE A 245 -14.73 17.39 -12.33
C ILE A 245 -14.70 18.04 -13.71
N VAL A 246 -14.99 17.26 -14.74
CA VAL A 246 -15.01 17.70 -16.15
C VAL A 246 -16.38 17.44 -16.72
N MET A 247 -16.98 18.47 -17.31
CA MET A 247 -18.24 18.33 -18.05
C MET A 247 -17.95 17.72 -19.41
N LEU A 248 -18.71 16.69 -19.75
CA LEU A 248 -18.67 15.97 -21.00
C LEU A 248 -19.89 16.31 -21.85
N ARG A 249 -19.65 16.56 -23.13
CA ARG A 249 -20.67 16.67 -24.17
C ARG A 249 -20.89 15.29 -24.75
N ASP A 250 -22.13 14.85 -24.76
CA ASP A 250 -22.54 13.63 -25.44
C ASP A 250 -22.74 13.92 -26.94
N LEU A 251 -22.04 13.19 -27.79
CA LEU A 251 -22.16 13.29 -29.26
C LEU A 251 -23.29 12.41 -29.81
N LYS A 252 -23.79 11.45 -29.02
CA LYS A 252 -24.88 10.55 -29.40
C LYS A 252 -25.96 10.51 -28.31
N PRO A 253 -26.83 11.52 -28.25
CA PRO A 253 -27.88 11.59 -27.23
C PRO A 253 -28.94 10.49 -27.34
N ASP A 254 -29.05 9.82 -28.50
CA ASP A 254 -30.10 8.81 -28.77
C ASP A 254 -29.81 7.43 -28.16
N GLU A 255 -28.56 7.12 -27.81
CA GLU A 255 -28.18 5.85 -27.18
C GLU A 255 -28.32 5.98 -25.65
N LYS A 256 -28.86 4.98 -24.93
CA LYS A 256 -28.90 5.05 -23.45
C LYS A 256 -27.47 4.96 -22.90
N ALA A 257 -27.07 5.97 -22.12
CA ALA A 257 -25.77 5.99 -21.47
C ALA A 257 -25.74 5.02 -20.28
N GLU A 258 -24.70 4.20 -20.20
CA GLU A 258 -24.38 3.46 -18.97
C GLU A 258 -23.89 4.47 -17.92
N ILE A 259 -24.64 4.57 -16.83
CA ILE A 259 -24.39 5.52 -15.75
C ILE A 259 -23.89 4.73 -14.55
N VAL A 260 -22.79 5.18 -13.96
CA VAL A 260 -22.34 4.69 -12.65
C VAL A 260 -23.32 5.22 -11.61
N GLU A 261 -23.99 4.32 -10.89
CA GLU A 261 -24.87 4.71 -9.79
C GLU A 261 -24.05 5.44 -8.72
N VAL A 262 -24.41 6.70 -8.47
CA VAL A 262 -23.87 7.46 -7.36
C VAL A 262 -24.48 6.87 -6.09
N SER A 263 -23.74 5.97 -5.44
CA SER A 263 -24.01 5.61 -4.04
C SER A 263 -23.73 6.85 -3.20
N ILE A 264 -24.76 7.67 -2.97
CA ILE A 264 -24.74 8.66 -1.89
C ILE A 264 -24.71 7.81 -0.61
N PRO A 265 -23.64 7.82 0.19
CA PRO A 265 -23.70 7.22 1.51
C PRO A 265 -24.85 7.89 2.26
N ALA A 266 -25.72 7.09 2.88
CA ALA A 266 -26.99 7.55 3.49
C ALA A 266 -26.85 8.76 4.43
N THR A 267 -25.65 9.06 4.90
CA THR A 267 -25.27 10.21 5.73
C THR A 267 -25.27 11.58 5.02
N ALA A 268 -25.36 11.62 3.68
CA ALA A 268 -25.32 12.87 2.88
C ALA A 268 -26.63 13.20 2.18
N LEU A 269 -27.67 12.39 2.36
CA LEU A 269 -29.04 12.85 2.14
C LEU A 269 -29.33 13.92 3.23
N PRO A 270 -30.14 14.97 2.97
CA PRO A 270 -30.80 15.63 4.10
C PRO A 270 -31.44 14.50 4.91
N PRO A 271 -31.35 14.50 6.25
CA PRO A 271 -31.99 13.46 7.03
C PRO A 271 -33.41 13.35 6.48
N LYS A 272 -33.76 12.17 5.93
CA LYS A 272 -35.17 11.79 5.91
C LYS A 272 -35.58 12.03 7.35
N GLU A 273 -36.53 12.94 7.56
CA GLU A 273 -37.12 13.20 8.88
C GLU A 273 -37.25 11.83 9.56
N GLU A 274 -36.31 11.53 10.46
CA GLU A 274 -36.50 10.43 11.38
C GLU A 274 -37.73 10.89 12.13
N GLU A 275 -38.85 10.19 11.93
CA GLU A 275 -40.05 10.39 12.75
C GLU A 275 -39.55 10.45 14.19
N GLU A 276 -39.67 11.63 14.81
CA GLU A 276 -39.33 11.79 16.21
C GLU A 276 -40.03 10.65 16.95
N PRO A 277 -39.32 9.90 17.82
CA PRO A 277 -39.95 8.82 18.55
C PRO A 277 -41.18 9.38 19.26
N PRO A 278 -42.36 8.74 19.11
CA PRO A 278 -43.57 9.27 19.70
C PRO A 278 -43.36 9.47 21.21
N PRO A 279 -43.88 10.56 21.79
CA PRO A 279 -43.72 10.82 23.21
C PRO A 279 -44.17 9.61 24.02
N PRO A 280 -43.49 9.28 25.13
CA PRO A 280 -43.82 8.12 25.94
C PRO A 280 -45.29 8.22 26.38
N GLU A 281 -45.99 7.10 26.30
CA GLU A 281 -47.39 7.02 26.73
C GLU A 281 -47.50 7.46 28.20
N PRO A 282 -48.55 8.23 28.56
CA PRO A 282 -48.73 8.72 29.92
C PRO A 282 -48.77 7.53 30.87
N PHE A 283 -47.97 7.61 31.94
CA PHE A 283 -47.89 6.55 32.92
C PHE A 283 -49.30 6.33 33.53
N GLU A 284 -49.72 5.08 33.64
CA GLU A 284 -50.90 4.72 34.42
C GLU A 284 -50.44 4.43 35.86
N TYR A 285 -50.97 5.17 36.84
CA TYR A 285 -50.86 4.73 38.24
C TYR A 285 -51.83 3.57 38.42
N ALA A 286 -51.32 2.40 38.76
CA ALA A 286 -52.15 1.38 39.39
C ALA A 286 -52.43 1.85 40.83
N ASP A 287 -53.71 2.03 41.15
CA ASP A 287 -54.19 2.27 42.52
C ASP A 287 -53.76 1.14 43.48
#